data_AF-A0A382J6H8-F1
#
_entry.id   AF-A0A382J6H8-F1
#
_cell.length_a   1.000
_cell.length_b   1.000
_cell.length_c   1.000
_cell.angle_alpha   90.00
_cell.angle_beta   90.00
_cell.angle_gamma   90.00
#
_symmetry.space_group_name_H-M   'P 1'
#
loop_
_entity.id
_entity.type
_entity.pdbx_description
1 polymer ?
#
loop_
_entity_poly.entity_id
_entity_poly.type
_entity_poly.pdbx_seq_one_letter_code
_entity_poly.pdbx_strand_id
1 'polypeptide(L)' 'TYKVTFQNELDRVIIHGILHLLGYKDKSEKAQKIMREKEDFYLSLQT' A
#
# COMPACT_ATOMS: atom_id res chain seq x y z
N THR A 1 -14.19 1.80 -15.78
CA THR A 1 -14.35 2.51 -14.49
C THR A 1 -13.47 1.84 -13.47
N TYR A 2 -12.56 2.59 -12.82
CA TYR A 2 -11.79 2.06 -11.69
C TYR A 2 -12.77 1.67 -10.57
N LYS A 3 -12.66 0.44 -10.05
CA LYS A 3 -13.58 -0.12 -9.03
C LYS A 3 -13.24 0.31 -7.59
N VAL A 4 -12.29 1.22 -7.44
CA VAL A 4 -11.78 1.70 -6.15
C VAL A 4 -12.17 3.15 -5.96
N THR A 5 -12.56 3.51 -4.74
CA THR A 5 -12.88 4.88 -4.37
C THR A 5 -11.61 5.73 -4.36
N PHE A 6 -11.75 7.04 -4.55
CA PHE A 6 -10.63 7.97 -4.39
C PHE A 6 -9.98 7.84 -3.01
N GLN A 7 -10.80 7.65 -1.97
CA GLN A 7 -10.35 7.48 -0.59
C GLN A 7 -9.42 6.25 -0.45
N ASN A 8 -9.78 5.11 -1.05
CA ASN A 8 -8.94 3.91 -0.99
C ASN A 8 -7.56 4.13 -1.64
N GLU A 9 -7.49 4.85 -2.76
CA GLU A 9 -6.20 5.14 -3.40
C GLU A 9 -5.39 6.17 -2.61
N LEU A 10 -6.04 7.17 -2.01
CA LEU A 10 -5.38 8.11 -1.12
C LEU A 10 -4.77 7.40 0.09
N ASP A 11 -5.54 6.51 0.72
CA ASP A 11 -5.08 5.75 1.88
C ASP A 11 -3.96 4.77 1.52
N ARG A 12 -4.04 4.14 0.34
CA ARG A 12 -2.96 3.31 -0.19
C ARG A 12 -1.66 4.09 -0.34
N VAL A 13 -1.69 5.31 -0.88
CA VAL A 13 -0.51 6.16 -1.04
C VAL A 13 0.06 6.60 0.32
N ILE A 14 -0.80 6.90 1.30
CA ILE A 14 -0.37 7.23 2.66
C ILE A 14 0.32 6.01 3.31
N ILE A 15 -0.30 4.83 3.24
CA ILE A 15 0.28 3.58 3.74
C ILE A 15 1.61 3.28 3.05
N HIS A 16 1.68 3.43 1.72
CA HIS A 16 2.89 3.24 0.93
C HIS A 16 4.03 4.16 1.43
N GLY A 17 3.73 5.45 1.65
CA GLY A 17 4.68 6.40 2.23
C GLY A 17 5.17 5.99 3.62
N ILE A 18 4.26 5.55 4.49
CA ILE A 18 4.61 5.06 5.85
C ILE A 18 5.50 3.82 5.76
N LEU A 19 5.18 2.87 4.88
CA LEU A 19 5.99 1.67 4.67
C LEU A 19 7.40 2.02 4.20
N HIS A 20 7.55 3.00 3.31
CA HIS A 20 8.87 3.50 2.92
C HIS A 20 9.65 4.10 4.10
N LEU A 21 9.00 4.87 4.97
CA LEU A 21 9.62 5.41 6.19
C LEU A 21 10.05 4.31 7.17
N LEU A 22 9.33 3.18 7.20
CA LEU A 22 9.67 1.99 7.98
C LEU A 22 10.78 1.12 7.33
N GLY A 23 11.28 1.51 6.16
CA GLY A 23 12.38 0.85 5.47
C GLY A 23 11.96 -0.24 4.48
N TYR A 24 10.66 -0.36 4.17
CA TYR A 24 10.21 -1.21 3.07
C TYR A 24 10.67 -0.61 1.73
N LYS A 25 11.19 -1.49 0.86
CA LYS A 25 11.66 -1.13 -0.48
C LYS A 25 10.73 -1.74 -1.51
N ASP A 26 10.79 -1.22 -2.72
CA ASP A 26 9.94 -1.58 -3.86
C ASP A 26 10.76 -1.73 -5.16
N LYS A 27 12.09 -1.83 -5.06
CA LYS A 27 12.99 -1.89 -6.23
C LYS A 27 13.14 -3.29 -6.83
N SER A 28 12.71 -4.33 -6.15
CA SER A 28 12.71 -5.71 -6.67
C SER A 28 11.31 -6.28 -6.66
N GLU A 29 11.01 -7.21 -7.55
CA GLU A 29 9.68 -7.85 -7.64
C GLU A 29 9.24 -8.44 -6.30
N LYS A 30 10.17 -9.07 -5.57
CA LYS A 30 9.91 -9.60 -4.22
C LYS A 30 9.54 -8.49 -3.24
N ALA A 31 10.24 -7.37 -3.28
CA ALA A 31 10.00 -6.25 -2.39
C ALA A 31 8.69 -5.53 -2.73
N GLN A 32 8.38 -5.36 -4.02
CA GLN A 32 7.08 -4.86 -4.49
C GLN A 32 5.94 -5.76 -4.04
N LYS A 33 6.10 -7.09 -4.13
CA LYS A 33 5.07 -8.03 -3.66
C LYS A 33 4.80 -7.85 -2.18
N ILE A 34 5.85 -7.75 -1.36
CA ILE A 34 5.72 -7.50 0.09
C ILE A 34 5.04 -6.15 0.34
N MET A 35 5.41 -5.11 -0.41
CA MET A 35 4.82 -3.78 -0.27
C MET A 35 3.33 -3.79 -0.59
N ARG A 36 2.92 -4.47 -1.68
CA ARG A 36 1.51 -4.66 -2.05
C ARG A 36 0.73 -5.45 -1.00
N GLU A 37 1.30 -6.56 -0.52
CA GLU A 37 0.69 -7.35 0.55
C GLU A 37 0.45 -6.52 1.82
N LYS A 38 1.36 -5.60 2.15
CA LYS A 38 1.22 -4.69 3.30
C LYS A 38 0.22 -3.58 3.04
N GLU A 39 0.24 -2.95 1.88
CA GLU A 39 -0.78 -1.96 1.46
C GLU A 39 -2.19 -2.54 1.60
N ASP A 40 -2.41 -3.73 1.04
CA ASP A 40 -3.72 -4.39 1.07
C ASP A 40 -4.12 -4.81 2.49
N PHE A 41 -3.17 -5.29 3.31
CA PHE A 41 -3.40 -5.61 4.72
C PHE A 41 -3.90 -4.39 5.50
N TYR A 42 -3.21 -3.25 5.41
CA TYR A 42 -3.59 -2.04 6.15
C TYR A 42 -4.87 -1.40 5.62
N LEU A 43 -5.12 -1.45 4.31
CA LEU A 43 -6.40 -1.04 3.73
C LEU A 43 -7.56 -1.89 4.27
N SER A 44 -7.38 -3.21 4.43
CA SER A 44 -8.42 -4.08 4.99
C SER A 44 -8.71 -3.85 6.48
N LEU A 45 -7.82 -3.16 7.19
CA LEU A 45 -8.01 -2.79 8.60
C LEU A 45 -8.76 -1.47 8.77
N GLN A 46 -8.94 -0.68 7.70
CA GLN A 46 -9.87 0.45 7.73
C GLN A 46 -11.28 -0.07 7.89
N THR A 47 -11.84 0.16 9.08
CA THR A 47 -13.22 -0.22 9.44
C THR A 47 -14.19 0.84 8.97
#